data_AF-A0AAF5DEQ2-F1
#
_entry.id   AF-A0AAF5DEQ2-F1
#
_cell.length_a   1.000
_cell.length_b   1.000
_cell.length_c   1.000
_cell.angle_alpha   90.00
_cell.angle_beta   90.00
_cell.angle_gamma   90.00
#
_symmetry.space_group_name_H-M   'P 1'
#
loop_
_entity.id
_entity.type
_entity.pdbx_description
1 polymer ?
#
loop_
_entity_poly.entity_id
_entity_poly.type
_entity_poly.pdbx_seq_one_letter_code
_entity_poly.pdbx_strand_id
1 'polypeptide(L)'
;MVKLTKLCNFDGWLINIENPLIDGKVDQMWSFLETLTSEIKKLDEGNVVIWYDSVIDTGELKWQNELNEKNVQFFDVCDGIYLNYCWDGIKLDRSRMLATPEKCKNVYVGIDIFGRKTFGGGGFNANVAMEEIKKRNMSTVLFALGWLCEAHQNTCIFKQNEKFFELIKHYLPSRSVKKLPIKTNFKNGFDIECNNSFCYAKSDIQPLFHDKNNVFRDTPKIKSSGGFEISFKSQEKFGEYVVWYFDLIETENKTFNCEVTYEKIKGEGELIIKFVKKSGEAIDFEKNNGTNNNTFNLTFNLSPSSLKSVVLNCKQEEGSETTFLIKGFSLSIDNQ
;
A
#
# COMPACT_ATOMS: atom_id res chain seq x y z
N MET A 1 -24.81 2.09 -3.33
CA MET A 1 -23.36 2.29 -3.25
C MET A 1 -22.95 2.90 -1.92
N VAL A 2 -23.40 4.11 -1.56
CA VAL A 2 -23.18 4.74 -0.24
C VAL A 2 -23.45 3.80 0.95
N LYS A 3 -24.61 3.15 0.97
CA LYS A 3 -24.95 2.17 2.02
C LYS A 3 -23.99 0.97 2.05
N LEU A 4 -23.53 0.49 0.89
CA LEU A 4 -22.59 -0.64 0.81
C LEU A 4 -21.21 -0.23 1.32
N THR A 5 -20.72 0.96 0.98
CA THR A 5 -19.48 1.54 1.53
C THR A 5 -19.50 1.50 3.06
N LYS A 6 -20.60 1.95 3.68
CA LYS A 6 -20.77 1.91 5.13
C LYS A 6 -20.85 0.50 5.70
N LEU A 7 -21.66 -0.38 5.10
CA LEU A 7 -21.93 -1.72 5.63
C LEU A 7 -20.74 -2.67 5.49
N CYS A 8 -20.01 -2.58 4.39
CA CYS A 8 -18.87 -3.46 4.08
C CYS A 8 -17.52 -2.83 4.42
N ASN A 9 -17.50 -1.57 4.87
CA ASN A 9 -16.32 -0.85 5.35
C ASN A 9 -15.15 -0.84 4.35
N PHE A 10 -15.43 -0.48 3.10
CA PHE A 10 -14.41 -0.19 2.08
C PHE A 10 -14.35 1.31 1.78
N ASP A 11 -13.18 1.80 1.38
CA ASP A 11 -12.87 3.24 1.33
C ASP A 11 -13.29 3.97 0.03
N GLY A 12 -14.11 3.36 -0.82
CA GLY A 12 -14.46 4.00 -2.10
C GLY A 12 -14.91 3.10 -3.22
N TRP A 13 -14.98 3.69 -4.42
CA TRP A 13 -15.41 3.01 -5.64
C TRP A 13 -14.53 3.39 -6.83
N LEU A 14 -14.13 2.39 -7.61
CA LEU A 14 -13.75 2.58 -9.00
C LEU A 14 -15.00 2.40 -9.87
N ILE A 15 -15.37 3.43 -10.62
CA ILE A 15 -16.49 3.39 -11.56
C ILE A 15 -15.93 3.13 -12.96
N ASN A 16 -16.20 1.94 -13.48
CA ASN A 16 -15.79 1.51 -14.81
C ASN A 16 -17.02 1.17 -15.66
N ILE A 17 -17.27 1.97 -16.69
CA ILE A 17 -18.39 1.80 -17.61
C ILE A 17 -17.84 1.51 -19.01
N GLU A 18 -17.72 0.24 -19.37
CA GLU A 18 -17.18 -0.20 -20.67
C GLU A 18 -18.27 -0.48 -21.69
N ASN A 19 -19.29 0.38 -21.73
CA ASN A 19 -20.33 0.37 -22.75
C ASN A 19 -20.78 1.80 -23.05
N PRO A 20 -21.19 2.10 -24.29
CA PRO A 20 -21.78 3.39 -24.60
C PRO A 20 -23.01 3.67 -23.71
N LEU A 21 -23.22 4.94 -23.38
CA LEU A 21 -24.42 5.39 -22.66
C LEU A 21 -25.58 5.51 -23.65
N ILE A 22 -26.67 4.81 -23.33
CA ILE A 22 -27.91 4.86 -24.12
C ILE A 22 -28.43 6.30 -24.15
N ASP A 23 -28.85 6.77 -25.32
CA ASP A 23 -29.40 8.12 -25.57
C ASP A 23 -28.50 9.28 -25.12
N GLY A 24 -27.18 9.07 -25.00
CA GLY A 24 -26.27 10.13 -24.58
C GLY A 24 -26.53 10.64 -23.16
N LYS A 25 -26.95 9.74 -22.24
CA LYS A 25 -27.24 10.01 -20.81
C LYS A 25 -26.01 10.40 -19.97
N VAL A 26 -25.15 11.24 -20.52
CA VAL A 26 -23.92 11.73 -19.92
C VAL A 26 -24.25 12.59 -18.70
N ASP A 27 -25.25 13.47 -18.79
CA ASP A 27 -25.67 14.32 -17.67
C ASP A 27 -26.13 13.50 -16.45
N GLN A 28 -26.82 12.38 -16.68
CA GLN A 28 -27.24 11.48 -15.60
C GLN A 28 -26.04 10.74 -15.01
N MET A 29 -25.08 10.31 -15.84
CA MET A 29 -23.84 9.70 -15.36
C MET A 29 -23.03 10.69 -14.52
N TRP A 30 -22.90 11.92 -15.00
CA TRP A 30 -22.24 13.02 -14.30
C TRP A 30 -22.90 13.32 -12.95
N SER A 31 -24.23 13.51 -12.92
CA SER A 31 -25.00 13.73 -11.69
C SER A 31 -24.90 12.55 -10.71
N PHE A 32 -24.88 11.31 -11.22
CA PHE A 32 -24.67 10.12 -10.41
C PHE A 32 -23.29 10.12 -9.73
N LEU A 33 -22.22 10.44 -10.48
CA LEU A 33 -20.85 10.50 -9.94
C LEU A 33 -20.72 11.59 -8.89
N GLU A 34 -21.21 12.80 -9.18
CA GLU A 34 -21.19 13.93 -8.22
C GLU A 34 -21.92 13.57 -6.92
N THR A 35 -23.12 13.00 -7.04
CA THR A 35 -23.90 12.55 -5.88
C THR A 35 -23.16 11.46 -5.11
N LEU A 36 -22.61 10.45 -5.79
CA LEU A 36 -21.89 9.36 -5.15
C LEU A 36 -20.67 9.88 -4.39
N THR A 37 -19.85 10.71 -5.03
CA THR A 37 -18.65 11.31 -4.44
C THR A 37 -19.00 12.12 -3.18
N SER A 38 -19.99 13.01 -3.30
CA SER A 38 -20.44 13.84 -2.16
C SER A 38 -20.96 12.99 -1.00
N GLU A 39 -21.80 11.99 -1.28
CA GLU A 39 -22.44 11.19 -0.23
C GLU A 39 -21.48 10.24 0.48
N ILE A 40 -20.49 9.66 -0.21
CA ILE A 40 -19.50 8.81 0.48
C ILE A 40 -18.50 9.63 1.30
N LYS A 41 -18.17 10.87 0.87
CA LYS A 41 -17.32 11.77 1.66
C LYS A 41 -17.98 12.20 2.97
N LYS A 42 -19.31 12.32 3.02
CA LYS A 42 -20.05 12.56 4.26
C LYS A 42 -19.94 11.41 5.27
N LEU A 43 -19.63 10.18 4.80
CA LEU A 43 -19.42 9.03 5.68
C LEU A 43 -18.02 9.03 6.30
N ASP A 44 -17.00 9.32 5.49
CA ASP A 44 -15.60 9.48 5.88
C ASP A 44 -14.93 10.33 4.77
N GLU A 45 -14.29 11.44 5.13
CA GLU A 45 -13.65 12.35 4.17
C GLU A 45 -12.53 11.67 3.36
N GLY A 46 -11.98 10.58 3.90
CA GLY A 46 -10.98 9.73 3.24
C GLY A 46 -11.55 8.82 2.14
N ASN A 47 -12.88 8.72 2.03
CA ASN A 47 -13.50 7.95 0.96
C ASN A 47 -13.26 8.58 -0.41
N VAL A 48 -13.10 7.73 -1.43
CA VAL A 48 -12.78 8.17 -2.80
C VAL A 48 -13.69 7.56 -3.87
N VAL A 49 -14.04 8.35 -4.87
CA VAL A 49 -14.60 7.86 -6.15
C VAL A 49 -13.59 8.10 -7.26
N ILE A 50 -13.27 7.08 -8.03
CA ILE A 50 -12.36 7.18 -9.18
C ILE A 50 -13.13 6.80 -10.44
N TRP A 51 -13.09 7.67 -11.45
CA TRP A 51 -13.63 7.38 -12.77
C TRP A 51 -12.59 6.67 -13.63
N TYR A 52 -12.95 5.59 -14.32
CA TYR A 52 -12.07 4.99 -15.32
C TYR A 52 -12.26 5.63 -16.70
N ASP A 53 -11.16 5.97 -17.37
CA ASP A 53 -11.09 6.56 -18.71
C ASP A 53 -11.67 5.63 -19.77
N SER A 54 -13.00 5.63 -19.89
CA SER A 54 -13.80 4.72 -20.71
C SER A 54 -14.79 5.50 -21.57
N VAL A 55 -15.94 5.87 -21.01
CA VAL A 55 -16.94 6.73 -21.68
C VAL A 55 -16.46 8.19 -21.68
N ILE A 56 -16.69 8.88 -22.80
CA ILE A 56 -16.39 10.31 -22.97
C ILE A 56 -17.63 11.19 -22.88
N ASP A 57 -17.43 12.50 -23.04
CA ASP A 57 -18.42 13.58 -23.04
C ASP A 57 -19.62 13.40 -23.97
N THR A 58 -19.50 12.60 -25.02
CA THR A 58 -20.61 12.25 -25.93
C THR A 58 -21.41 11.02 -25.48
N GLY A 59 -20.96 10.31 -24.45
CA GLY A 59 -21.50 9.01 -24.05
C GLY A 59 -20.93 7.82 -24.83
N GLU A 60 -20.06 8.06 -25.80
CA GLU A 60 -19.36 7.01 -26.54
C GLU A 60 -18.32 6.32 -25.66
N LEU A 61 -18.18 5.00 -25.80
CA LEU A 61 -17.06 4.25 -25.22
C LEU A 61 -15.80 4.49 -26.06
N LYS A 62 -14.86 5.29 -25.54
CA LYS A 62 -13.61 5.62 -26.23
C LYS A 62 -12.51 5.99 -25.24
N TRP A 63 -11.62 5.04 -24.94
CA TRP A 63 -10.43 5.29 -24.12
C TRP A 63 -9.56 6.41 -24.71
N GLN A 64 -9.27 7.44 -23.93
CA GLN A 64 -8.41 8.56 -24.37
C GLN A 64 -6.93 8.30 -24.09
N ASN A 65 -6.64 7.51 -23.05
CA ASN A 65 -5.31 7.27 -22.49
C ASN A 65 -4.62 8.56 -21.99
N GLU A 66 -5.41 9.59 -21.69
CA GLU A 66 -5.00 10.89 -21.17
C GLU A 66 -6.20 11.58 -20.51
N LEU A 67 -5.93 12.48 -19.56
CA LEU A 67 -6.93 13.46 -19.11
C LEU A 67 -7.00 14.58 -20.15
N ASN A 68 -8.17 14.78 -20.75
CA ASN A 68 -8.42 15.81 -21.74
C ASN A 68 -9.86 16.35 -21.65
N GLU A 69 -10.20 17.30 -22.53
CA GLU A 69 -11.52 17.94 -22.58
C GLU A 69 -12.70 16.95 -22.68
N LYS A 70 -12.46 15.74 -23.19
CA LYS A 70 -13.50 14.73 -23.42
C LYS A 70 -13.85 13.92 -22.18
N ASN A 71 -13.00 13.92 -21.15
CA ASN A 71 -13.23 13.17 -19.91
C ASN A 71 -13.04 14.01 -18.64
N VAL A 72 -12.62 15.28 -18.75
CA VAL A 72 -12.39 16.18 -17.61
C VAL A 72 -13.62 16.38 -16.73
N GLN A 73 -14.82 16.41 -17.31
CA GLN A 73 -16.06 16.57 -16.53
C GLN A 73 -16.28 15.45 -15.51
N PHE A 74 -15.84 14.22 -15.80
CA PHE A 74 -15.93 13.10 -14.87
C PHE A 74 -14.84 13.19 -13.80
N PHE A 75 -13.64 13.65 -14.19
CA PHE A 75 -12.54 13.91 -13.27
C PHE A 75 -12.90 14.99 -12.24
N ASP A 76 -13.61 16.05 -12.65
CA ASP A 76 -13.92 17.18 -11.77
C ASP A 76 -14.97 16.86 -10.69
N VAL A 77 -15.84 15.86 -10.91
CA VAL A 77 -16.85 15.41 -9.91
C VAL A 77 -16.46 14.15 -9.16
N CYS A 78 -15.32 13.56 -9.49
CA CYS A 78 -14.71 12.44 -8.78
C CYS A 78 -13.49 12.90 -7.98
N ASP A 79 -12.95 12.01 -7.14
CA ASP A 79 -11.67 12.25 -6.45
C ASP A 79 -10.46 12.06 -7.36
N GLY A 80 -10.65 11.40 -8.50
CA GLY A 80 -9.61 11.20 -9.49
C GLY A 80 -10.08 10.46 -10.73
N ILE A 81 -9.15 10.30 -11.67
CA ILE A 81 -9.36 9.55 -12.91
C ILE A 81 -8.30 8.47 -13.05
N TYR A 82 -8.72 7.26 -13.40
CA TYR A 82 -7.87 6.15 -13.78
C TYR A 82 -7.78 6.11 -15.32
N LEU A 83 -6.64 6.57 -15.85
CA LEU A 83 -6.32 6.53 -17.28
C LEU A 83 -6.02 5.11 -17.76
N ASN A 84 -6.51 4.77 -18.95
CA ASN A 84 -6.18 3.51 -19.60
C ASN A 84 -4.67 3.42 -19.91
N TYR A 85 -4.16 2.19 -20.04
CA TYR A 85 -2.72 1.90 -20.05
C TYR A 85 -2.00 2.16 -21.39
N CYS A 86 -2.69 2.57 -22.47
CA CYS A 86 -2.08 2.82 -23.79
C CYS A 86 -1.63 4.29 -23.98
N TRP A 87 -0.96 4.87 -22.98
CA TRP A 87 -0.48 6.25 -22.98
C TRP A 87 0.98 6.35 -23.48
N ASP A 88 1.39 7.58 -23.79
CA ASP A 88 2.76 7.96 -24.12
C ASP A 88 3.16 9.22 -23.34
N GLY A 89 4.43 9.65 -23.44
CA GLY A 89 4.91 10.83 -22.71
C GLY A 89 4.15 12.12 -23.04
N ILE A 90 3.74 12.30 -24.29
CA ILE A 90 3.01 13.49 -24.76
C ILE A 90 1.62 13.54 -24.13
N LYS A 91 0.94 12.40 -24.07
CA LYS A 91 -0.37 12.25 -23.41
C LYS A 91 -0.32 12.55 -21.93
N LEU A 92 0.73 12.09 -21.25
CA LEU A 92 0.90 12.42 -19.83
C LEU A 92 1.25 13.90 -19.63
N ASP A 93 2.02 14.52 -20.53
CA ASP A 93 2.30 15.95 -20.48
C ASP A 93 1.02 16.79 -20.64
N ARG A 94 0.14 16.41 -21.57
CA ARG A 94 -1.19 17.05 -21.73
C ARG A 94 -2.07 16.85 -20.50
N SER A 95 -2.12 15.62 -19.98
CA SER A 95 -2.86 15.30 -18.75
C SER A 95 -2.40 16.18 -17.57
N ARG A 96 -1.08 16.37 -17.44
CA ARG A 96 -0.47 17.22 -16.41
C ARG A 96 -0.85 18.69 -16.57
N MET A 97 -0.86 19.19 -17.81
CA MET A 97 -1.25 20.57 -18.10
C MET A 97 -2.71 20.82 -17.69
N LEU A 98 -3.61 19.86 -17.90
CA LEU A 98 -5.02 20.01 -17.58
C LEU A 98 -5.35 19.79 -16.09
N ALA A 99 -4.73 18.82 -15.42
CA ALA A 99 -5.04 18.51 -14.00
C ALA A 99 -4.67 19.63 -13.01
N THR A 100 -3.80 20.58 -13.40
CA THR A 100 -3.03 21.47 -12.50
C THR A 100 -2.01 20.72 -11.64
N PRO A 101 -0.94 21.37 -11.14
CA PRO A 101 0.08 20.70 -10.32
C PRO A 101 -0.47 20.01 -9.06
N GLU A 102 -1.52 20.55 -8.45
CA GLU A 102 -2.08 20.04 -7.18
C GLU A 102 -2.91 18.77 -7.37
N LYS A 103 -3.63 18.65 -8.49
CA LYS A 103 -4.44 17.45 -8.79
C LYS A 103 -3.71 16.41 -9.65
N CYS A 104 -2.44 16.61 -10.03
CA CYS A 104 -1.67 15.59 -10.77
C CYS A 104 -1.67 14.23 -10.06
N LYS A 105 -1.61 14.21 -8.72
CA LYS A 105 -1.70 12.99 -7.91
C LYS A 105 -3.06 12.26 -8.00
N ASN A 106 -4.11 12.96 -8.43
CA ASN A 106 -5.45 12.42 -8.63
C ASN A 106 -5.61 11.82 -10.06
N VAL A 107 -4.59 11.95 -10.91
CA VAL A 107 -4.49 11.26 -12.19
C VAL A 107 -3.73 9.95 -11.95
N TYR A 108 -4.47 8.85 -12.02
CA TYR A 108 -4.00 7.48 -11.82
C TYR A 108 -3.70 6.85 -13.18
N VAL A 109 -2.43 6.69 -13.50
CA VAL A 109 -1.96 6.22 -14.81
C VAL A 109 -1.81 4.70 -14.78
N GLY A 110 -2.56 4.01 -15.64
CA GLY A 110 -2.54 2.55 -15.74
C GLY A 110 -1.25 1.97 -16.31
N ILE A 111 -0.77 0.87 -15.75
CA ILE A 111 0.27 0.01 -16.30
C ILE A 111 -0.32 -1.38 -16.42
N ASP A 112 -0.44 -1.91 -17.63
CA ASP A 112 -0.84 -3.30 -17.83
C ASP A 112 0.34 -4.24 -17.62
N ILE A 113 0.30 -5.06 -16.57
CA ILE A 113 1.40 -5.97 -16.25
C ILE A 113 1.54 -7.09 -17.29
N PHE A 114 0.50 -7.40 -18.07
CA PHE A 114 0.64 -8.26 -19.26
C PHE A 114 1.35 -7.62 -20.44
N GLY A 115 1.60 -6.31 -20.42
CA GLY A 115 2.37 -5.62 -21.44
C GLY A 115 1.58 -5.23 -22.70
N ARG A 116 0.23 -5.29 -22.70
CA ARG A 116 -0.58 -5.05 -23.91
C ARG A 116 -0.59 -3.55 -24.26
N LYS A 117 0.34 -3.14 -25.13
CA LYS A 117 0.52 -1.73 -25.58
C LYS A 117 0.78 -0.73 -24.44
N THR A 118 1.18 -1.21 -23.27
CA THR A 118 1.59 -0.33 -22.16
C THR A 118 2.98 0.23 -22.44
N PHE A 119 3.22 1.46 -22.01
CA PHE A 119 4.57 2.03 -22.04
C PHE A 119 5.56 1.13 -21.28
N GLY A 120 6.77 0.94 -21.80
CA GLY A 120 7.80 0.08 -21.19
C GLY A 120 7.54 -1.43 -21.27
N GLY A 121 6.39 -1.89 -21.74
CA GLY A 121 6.10 -3.31 -21.99
C GLY A 121 5.62 -4.13 -20.79
N GLY A 122 5.34 -3.51 -19.63
CA GLY A 122 4.74 -4.19 -18.48
C GLY A 122 5.67 -5.23 -17.84
N GLY A 123 5.11 -6.22 -17.14
CA GLY A 123 5.84 -7.31 -16.48
C GLY A 123 7.02 -6.80 -15.62
N PHE A 124 8.20 -7.39 -15.82
CA PHE A 124 9.43 -6.98 -15.16
C PHE A 124 10.08 -5.69 -15.72
N ASN A 125 9.36 -4.93 -16.54
CA ASN A 125 9.72 -3.57 -16.94
C ASN A 125 8.69 -2.53 -16.44
N ALA A 126 7.78 -2.90 -15.53
CA ALA A 126 6.78 -1.99 -15.00
C ALA A 126 7.38 -0.71 -14.38
N ASN A 127 8.58 -0.80 -13.79
CA ASN A 127 9.33 0.35 -13.28
C ASN A 127 9.63 1.41 -14.35
N VAL A 128 9.83 1.03 -15.61
CA VAL A 128 10.09 1.98 -16.71
C VAL A 128 8.89 2.92 -16.89
N ALA A 129 7.67 2.38 -16.83
CA ALA A 129 6.46 3.18 -16.85
C ALA A 129 6.27 3.98 -15.56
N MET A 130 6.55 3.39 -14.39
CA MET A 130 6.46 4.11 -13.10
C MET A 130 7.41 5.31 -13.04
N GLU A 131 8.61 5.20 -13.62
CA GLU A 131 9.55 6.32 -13.71
C GLU A 131 8.97 7.48 -14.53
N GLU A 132 8.41 7.20 -15.70
CA GLU A 132 7.78 8.22 -16.54
C GLU A 132 6.55 8.88 -15.89
N ILE A 133 5.73 8.09 -15.18
CA ILE A 133 4.59 8.61 -14.41
C ILE A 133 5.09 9.51 -13.27
N LYS A 134 6.13 9.07 -12.54
CA LYS A 134 6.69 9.79 -11.40
C LYS A 134 7.29 11.14 -11.80
N LYS A 135 7.93 11.25 -12.97
CA LYS A 135 8.45 12.52 -13.53
C LYS A 135 7.39 13.62 -13.63
N ARG A 136 6.10 13.23 -13.68
CA ARG A 136 4.94 14.14 -13.81
C ARG A 136 4.13 14.27 -12.52
N ASN A 137 4.62 13.72 -11.41
CA ASN A 137 3.95 13.74 -10.11
C ASN A 137 2.53 13.15 -10.14
N MET A 138 2.33 12.13 -10.98
CA MET A 138 1.07 11.40 -11.10
C MET A 138 1.09 10.11 -10.28
N SER A 139 -0.09 9.54 -10.05
CA SER A 139 -0.24 8.25 -9.38
C SER A 139 -0.18 7.10 -10.38
N THR A 140 0.22 5.92 -9.94
CA THR A 140 0.28 4.71 -10.77
C THR A 140 -0.79 3.72 -10.36
N VAL A 141 -1.38 3.01 -11.34
CA VAL A 141 -2.19 1.81 -11.10
C VAL A 141 -1.57 0.61 -11.81
N LEU A 142 -1.46 -0.51 -11.10
CA LEU A 142 -1.00 -1.79 -11.68
C LEU A 142 -2.22 -2.61 -12.08
N PHE A 143 -2.39 -2.83 -13.38
CA PHE A 143 -3.48 -3.62 -13.95
C PHE A 143 -3.04 -5.05 -14.24
N ALA A 144 -3.92 -6.02 -13.97
CA ALA A 144 -3.71 -7.43 -14.30
C ALA A 144 -2.46 -8.06 -13.66
N LEU A 145 -2.26 -7.85 -12.36
CA LEU A 145 -1.20 -8.50 -11.56
C LEU A 145 -1.27 -10.04 -11.54
N GLY A 146 -2.40 -10.64 -11.95
CA GLY A 146 -2.53 -12.09 -12.19
C GLY A 146 -1.45 -12.64 -13.14
N TRP A 147 -0.86 -11.79 -13.99
CA TRP A 147 0.31 -12.09 -14.80
C TRP A 147 1.44 -12.80 -14.03
N LEU A 148 1.68 -12.41 -12.77
CA LEU A 148 2.73 -13.01 -11.93
C LEU A 148 2.56 -14.52 -11.72
N CYS A 149 1.32 -15.01 -11.82
CA CYS A 149 0.97 -16.43 -11.76
C CYS A 149 0.76 -17.01 -13.16
N GLU A 150 -0.12 -16.37 -13.96
CA GLU A 150 -0.59 -16.90 -15.24
C GLU A 150 0.51 -17.03 -16.29
N ALA A 151 1.45 -16.07 -16.34
CA ALA A 151 2.57 -16.07 -17.29
C ALA A 151 3.81 -16.82 -16.78
N HIS A 152 3.78 -17.32 -15.54
CA HIS A 152 4.93 -17.94 -14.87
C HIS A 152 4.54 -19.26 -14.21
N GLN A 153 3.90 -20.14 -14.98
CA GLN A 153 3.53 -21.47 -14.53
C GLN A 153 4.74 -22.23 -13.95
N ASN A 154 4.49 -23.03 -12.91
CA ASN A 154 5.51 -23.78 -12.18
C ASN A 154 6.58 -22.93 -11.47
N THR A 155 6.38 -21.61 -11.38
CA THR A 155 7.26 -20.73 -10.60
C THR A 155 6.59 -20.40 -9.27
N CYS A 156 7.37 -20.38 -8.20
CA CYS A 156 6.87 -20.00 -6.88
C CYS A 156 6.35 -18.56 -6.88
N ILE A 157 5.06 -18.37 -6.55
CA ILE A 157 4.43 -17.05 -6.52
C ILE A 157 5.13 -16.08 -5.56
N PHE A 158 5.64 -16.55 -4.41
CA PHE A 158 6.38 -15.71 -3.47
C PHE A 158 7.64 -15.12 -4.11
N LYS A 159 8.44 -15.94 -4.80
CA LYS A 159 9.65 -15.49 -5.50
C LYS A 159 9.33 -14.53 -6.64
N GLN A 160 8.23 -14.77 -7.37
CA GLN A 160 7.78 -13.89 -8.45
C GLN A 160 7.30 -12.54 -7.90
N ASN A 161 6.56 -12.57 -6.80
CA ASN A 161 6.07 -11.40 -6.11
C ASN A 161 7.24 -10.56 -5.56
N GLU A 162 8.19 -11.20 -4.86
CA GLU A 162 9.41 -10.56 -4.38
C GLU A 162 10.18 -9.90 -5.53
N LYS A 163 10.45 -10.64 -6.61
CA LYS A 163 11.14 -10.11 -7.78
C LYS A 163 10.43 -8.90 -8.40
N PHE A 164 9.10 -8.95 -8.52
CA PHE A 164 8.32 -7.87 -9.11
C PHE A 164 8.26 -6.64 -8.20
N PHE A 165 8.02 -6.81 -6.90
CA PHE A 165 7.93 -5.67 -5.98
C PHE A 165 9.30 -5.08 -5.66
N GLU A 166 10.37 -5.88 -5.68
CA GLU A 166 11.76 -5.40 -5.62
C GLU A 166 12.09 -4.43 -6.77
N LEU A 167 11.59 -4.71 -7.97
CA LEU A 167 11.77 -3.86 -9.15
C LEU A 167 11.10 -2.47 -8.98
N ILE A 168 9.94 -2.42 -8.33
CA ILE A 168 9.11 -1.21 -8.25
C ILE A 168 9.16 -0.50 -6.88
N LYS A 169 9.88 -1.04 -5.89
CA LYS A 169 9.84 -0.56 -4.49
C LYS A 169 10.13 0.92 -4.32
N HIS A 170 10.98 1.50 -5.16
CA HIS A 170 11.33 2.93 -5.12
C HIS A 170 10.15 3.87 -5.44
N TYR A 171 9.09 3.35 -6.06
CA TYR A 171 7.91 4.12 -6.45
C TYR A 171 6.70 3.85 -5.53
N LEU A 172 6.80 2.90 -4.61
CA LEU A 172 5.69 2.53 -3.74
C LEU A 172 5.54 3.55 -2.60
N PRO A 173 4.33 4.08 -2.37
CA PRO A 173 4.09 4.96 -1.24
C PRO A 173 4.09 4.15 0.07
N SER A 174 4.46 4.82 1.16
CA SER A 174 4.25 4.28 2.49
C SER A 174 2.88 4.69 3.01
N ARG A 175 2.16 3.76 3.64
CA ARG A 175 0.88 4.05 4.30
C ARG A 175 1.07 4.11 5.82
N SER A 176 0.27 4.94 6.46
CA SER A 176 0.17 5.00 7.91
C SER A 176 -1.10 4.30 8.37
N VAL A 177 -1.00 3.61 9.50
CA VAL A 177 -2.15 3.14 10.26
C VAL A 177 -2.83 4.34 10.90
N LYS A 178 -4.12 4.53 10.60
CA LYS A 178 -4.91 5.67 11.08
C LYS A 178 -5.90 5.31 12.20
N LYS A 179 -6.14 4.02 12.43
CA LYS A 179 -7.12 3.51 13.41
C LYS A 179 -6.52 2.30 14.13
N LEU A 180 -6.78 2.19 15.43
CA LEU A 180 -6.40 1.07 16.29
C LEU A 180 -7.67 0.37 16.82
N PRO A 181 -7.59 -0.91 17.25
CA PRO A 181 -6.39 -1.74 17.33
C PRO A 181 -5.95 -2.27 15.97
N ILE A 182 -4.67 -2.66 15.86
CA ILE A 182 -4.19 -3.54 14.80
C ILE A 182 -3.66 -4.82 15.41
N LYS A 183 -3.99 -5.95 14.79
CA LYS A 183 -3.48 -7.27 15.15
C LYS A 183 -3.29 -8.08 13.88
N THR A 184 -2.14 -8.73 13.76
CA THR A 184 -1.78 -9.49 12.58
C THR A 184 -0.83 -10.63 12.92
N ASN A 185 -1.03 -11.79 12.29
CA ASN A 185 -0.03 -12.85 12.23
C ASN A 185 0.64 -12.88 10.84
N PHE A 186 0.47 -11.80 10.08
CA PHE A 186 0.95 -11.60 8.71
C PHE A 186 0.56 -12.73 7.76
N LYS A 187 -0.58 -13.38 7.99
CA LYS A 187 -1.10 -14.38 7.05
C LYS A 187 -1.34 -13.72 5.71
N ASN A 188 -0.93 -14.40 4.65
CA ASN A 188 -1.01 -13.92 3.28
C ASN A 188 -1.94 -14.79 2.44
N GLY A 189 -2.86 -15.53 3.08
CA GLY A 189 -3.88 -16.33 2.38
C GLY A 189 -3.39 -17.60 1.67
N PHE A 190 -2.08 -17.84 1.58
CA PHE A 190 -1.55 -19.10 1.05
C PHE A 190 -1.36 -20.12 2.19
N ASP A 191 -1.91 -21.32 2.05
CA ASP A 191 -1.76 -22.37 3.08
C ASP A 191 -0.40 -23.11 2.97
N ILE A 192 0.22 -23.14 1.79
CA ILE A 192 1.49 -23.82 1.52
C ILE A 192 2.35 -22.91 0.62
N GLU A 193 3.66 -22.89 0.86
CA GLU A 193 4.59 -22.09 0.05
C GLU A 193 4.56 -22.57 -1.41
N CYS A 194 4.50 -21.63 -2.36
CA CYS A 194 4.48 -21.92 -3.80
C CYS A 194 3.27 -22.77 -4.26
N ASN A 195 2.20 -22.85 -3.47
CA ASN A 195 0.94 -23.50 -3.87
C ASN A 195 0.15 -22.62 -4.86
N ASN A 196 -0.71 -23.26 -5.66
CA ASN A 196 -1.58 -22.61 -6.65
C ASN A 196 -2.92 -22.13 -6.06
N SER A 197 -3.14 -22.29 -4.75
CA SER A 197 -4.39 -21.89 -4.09
C SER A 197 -4.13 -20.80 -3.06
N PHE A 198 -5.02 -19.80 -3.06
CA PHE A 198 -4.98 -18.63 -2.21
C PHE A 198 -6.39 -18.32 -1.72
N CYS A 199 -6.53 -17.95 -0.45
CA CYS A 199 -7.78 -17.48 0.13
C CYS A 199 -7.60 -16.08 0.70
N TYR A 200 -8.14 -15.07 0.00
CA TYR A 200 -8.04 -13.67 0.43
C TYR A 200 -8.61 -13.45 1.84
N ALA A 201 -9.70 -14.13 2.18
CA ALA A 201 -10.34 -14.02 3.49
C ALA A 201 -9.49 -14.55 4.67
N LYS A 202 -8.41 -15.29 4.38
CA LYS A 202 -7.43 -15.74 5.38
C LYS A 202 -6.24 -14.79 5.52
N SER A 203 -6.20 -13.70 4.75
CA SER A 203 -5.10 -12.72 4.82
C SER A 203 -5.29 -11.74 5.96
N ASP A 204 -4.19 -11.41 6.64
CA ASP A 204 -4.10 -10.35 7.63
C ASP A 204 -3.35 -9.14 7.05
N ILE A 205 -3.44 -7.99 7.74
CA ILE A 205 -2.69 -6.79 7.39
C ILE A 205 -1.16 -7.05 7.39
N GLN A 206 -0.50 -6.66 6.30
CA GLN A 206 0.95 -6.80 6.11
C GLN A 206 1.71 -5.56 6.61
N PRO A 207 3.00 -5.64 6.98
CA PRO A 207 3.78 -4.48 7.39
C PRO A 207 4.27 -3.69 6.16
N LEU A 208 5.15 -2.72 6.40
CA LEU A 208 5.83 -1.96 5.35
C LEU A 208 7.11 -2.65 4.89
N PHE A 209 7.04 -3.47 3.83
CA PHE A 209 8.24 -4.09 3.24
C PHE A 209 9.04 -3.13 2.35
N HIS A 210 8.35 -2.25 1.64
CA HIS A 210 8.91 -1.39 0.59
C HIS A 210 8.64 0.09 0.87
N ASP A 211 9.09 0.56 2.03
CA ASP A 211 9.00 1.97 2.41
C ASP A 211 10.31 2.70 2.08
N LYS A 212 10.28 4.04 2.08
CA LYS A 212 11.46 4.88 1.79
C LYS A 212 12.69 4.58 2.65
N ASN A 213 12.52 4.05 3.87
CA ASN A 213 13.61 3.62 4.73
C ASN A 213 14.09 2.20 4.38
N ASN A 214 13.17 1.30 4.02
CA ASN A 214 13.47 -0.09 3.72
C ASN A 214 13.92 -0.34 2.27
N VAL A 215 13.75 0.60 1.32
CA VAL A 215 14.14 0.39 -0.08
C VAL A 215 15.62 0.07 -0.29
N PHE A 216 16.50 0.44 0.64
CA PHE A 216 17.94 0.16 0.58
C PHE A 216 18.34 -1.17 1.27
N ARG A 217 17.36 -1.91 1.79
CA ARG A 217 17.56 -3.15 2.53
C ARG A 217 17.20 -4.35 1.66
N ASP A 218 17.64 -5.52 2.11
CA ASP A 218 17.08 -6.78 1.63
C ASP A 218 15.57 -6.81 1.89
N THR A 219 14.81 -7.18 0.87
CA THR A 219 13.36 -7.32 1.00
C THR A 219 13.04 -8.44 2.00
N PRO A 220 12.22 -8.18 3.04
CA PRO A 220 11.79 -9.21 3.95
C PRO A 220 11.07 -10.36 3.23
N LYS A 221 11.35 -11.60 3.64
CA LYS A 221 10.81 -12.80 2.97
C LYS A 221 9.56 -13.30 3.66
N ILE A 222 8.44 -13.29 2.95
CA ILE A 222 7.15 -13.69 3.51
C ILE A 222 7.05 -15.22 3.63
N LYS A 223 6.39 -15.73 4.67
CA LYS A 223 6.13 -17.16 4.86
C LYS A 223 4.65 -17.49 4.67
N SER A 224 4.33 -18.59 4.00
CA SER A 224 2.94 -19.04 3.78
C SER A 224 2.17 -19.25 5.09
N SER A 225 2.83 -19.75 6.14
CA SER A 225 2.26 -19.89 7.50
C SER A 225 1.83 -18.57 8.15
N GLY A 226 2.17 -17.43 7.55
CA GLY A 226 2.22 -16.13 8.21
C GLY A 226 3.62 -15.82 8.71
N GLY A 227 3.85 -14.55 8.98
CA GLY A 227 5.14 -13.97 9.34
C GLY A 227 6.04 -13.65 8.15
N PHE A 228 7.19 -13.03 8.47
CA PHE A 228 8.23 -12.68 7.50
C PHE A 228 9.63 -12.73 8.13
N GLU A 229 10.62 -13.14 7.35
CA GLU A 229 12.02 -13.16 7.76
C GLU A 229 12.70 -11.83 7.41
N ILE A 230 13.47 -11.31 8.38
CA ILE A 230 14.38 -10.19 8.21
C ILE A 230 15.79 -10.59 8.63
N SER A 231 16.77 -10.19 7.83
CA SER A 231 18.17 -10.34 8.15
C SER A 231 18.77 -8.97 8.44
N PHE A 232 19.54 -8.88 9.52
CA PHE A 232 20.33 -7.72 9.88
C PHE A 232 21.79 -8.02 9.58
N LYS A 233 22.41 -7.24 8.68
CA LYS A 233 23.83 -7.36 8.35
C LYS A 233 24.55 -6.10 8.83
N SER A 234 25.65 -6.25 9.56
CA SER A 234 26.34 -5.12 10.20
C SER A 234 26.85 -4.04 9.24
N GLN A 235 27.02 -4.36 7.95
CA GLN A 235 27.57 -3.46 6.93
C GLN A 235 26.50 -2.64 6.20
N GLU A 236 25.22 -2.77 6.54
CA GLU A 236 24.14 -2.06 5.86
C GLU A 236 24.07 -0.57 6.26
N LYS A 237 23.83 0.30 5.26
CA LYS A 237 23.79 1.77 5.38
C LYS A 237 22.74 2.28 6.39
N PHE A 238 21.72 1.48 6.67
CA PHE A 238 20.68 1.75 7.64
C PHE A 238 20.56 0.50 8.51
N GLY A 239 20.68 0.62 9.84
CA GLY A 239 20.65 -0.54 10.75
C GLY A 239 19.24 -0.99 11.16
N GLU A 240 18.20 -0.38 10.61
CA GLU A 240 16.82 -0.52 11.10
C GLU A 240 15.80 -0.77 9.99
N TYR A 241 14.79 -1.62 10.26
CA TYR A 241 13.60 -1.78 9.42
C TYR A 241 12.43 -0.98 10.01
N VAL A 242 11.83 -0.09 9.25
CA VAL A 242 10.57 0.56 9.66
C VAL A 242 9.41 -0.33 9.22
N VAL A 243 8.68 -0.93 10.17
CA VAL A 243 7.61 -1.90 9.86
C VAL A 243 6.22 -1.28 9.85
N TRP A 244 6.02 -0.18 10.58
CA TRP A 244 4.74 0.53 10.66
C TRP A 244 4.96 2.03 10.74
N TYR A 245 4.13 2.79 10.03
CA TYR A 245 3.87 4.20 10.29
C TYR A 245 2.50 4.36 10.93
N PHE A 246 2.34 5.40 11.75
CA PHE A 246 1.09 5.77 12.40
C PHE A 246 0.76 7.22 12.11
N ASP A 247 -0.52 7.47 11.88
CA ASP A 247 -1.08 8.81 11.76
C ASP A 247 -2.44 8.84 12.48
N LEU A 248 -2.35 8.74 13.81
CA LEU A 248 -3.49 8.78 14.72
C LEU A 248 -3.82 10.24 15.04
N ILE A 249 -5.07 10.52 15.37
CA ILE A 249 -5.56 11.90 15.58
C ILE A 249 -5.73 12.28 17.05
N GLU A 250 -5.85 11.30 17.95
CA GLU A 250 -6.10 11.56 19.38
C GLU A 250 -4.89 12.22 20.05
N THR A 251 -5.14 13.32 20.76
CA THR A 251 -4.10 14.14 21.41
C THR A 251 -3.95 13.83 22.89
N GLU A 252 -4.97 13.28 23.54
CA GLU A 252 -4.92 12.90 24.95
C GLU A 252 -3.98 11.70 25.15
N ASN A 253 -3.23 11.68 26.25
CA ASN A 253 -2.40 10.53 26.58
C ASN A 253 -3.26 9.28 26.81
N LYS A 254 -2.87 8.18 26.17
CA LYS A 254 -3.51 6.87 26.30
C LYS A 254 -2.48 5.81 26.64
N THR A 255 -2.93 4.74 27.29
CA THR A 255 -2.12 3.56 27.55
C THR A 255 -2.16 2.65 26.34
N PHE A 256 -0.98 2.42 25.75
CA PHE A 256 -0.78 1.49 24.64
C PHE A 256 -0.36 0.12 25.16
N ASN A 257 -0.89 -0.94 24.55
CA ASN A 257 -0.45 -2.31 24.76
C ASN A 257 0.04 -2.89 23.43
N CYS A 258 1.27 -3.39 23.44
CA CYS A 258 1.95 -3.97 22.31
C CYS A 258 2.40 -5.40 22.61
N GLU A 259 2.20 -6.29 21.63
CA GLU A 259 2.76 -7.63 21.61
C GLU A 259 3.43 -7.87 20.25
N VAL A 260 4.66 -8.36 20.24
CA VAL A 260 5.36 -8.81 19.05
C VAL A 260 5.88 -10.22 19.27
N THR A 261 5.48 -11.16 18.42
CA THR A 261 6.00 -12.52 18.45
C THR A 261 7.02 -12.70 17.34
N TYR A 262 8.16 -13.32 17.64
CA TYR A 262 9.27 -13.48 16.71
C TYR A 262 10.07 -14.73 17.03
N GLU A 263 11.02 -15.11 16.18
CA GLU A 263 11.91 -16.25 16.42
C GLU A 263 13.28 -15.95 15.83
N LYS A 264 14.35 -16.24 16.58
CA LYS A 264 15.70 -16.15 16.05
C LYS A 264 15.99 -17.40 15.23
N ILE A 265 16.20 -17.22 13.93
CA ILE A 265 16.45 -18.32 12.99
C ILE A 265 17.94 -18.62 12.87
N LYS A 266 18.78 -17.59 12.88
CA LYS A 266 20.24 -17.67 12.73
C LYS A 266 20.91 -16.50 13.43
N GLY A 267 22.13 -16.71 13.92
CA GLY A 267 23.01 -15.67 14.45
C GLY A 267 22.82 -15.45 15.95
N GLU A 268 23.65 -14.58 16.52
CA GLU A 268 23.70 -14.35 17.97
C GLU A 268 23.06 -13.02 18.41
N GLY A 269 22.71 -12.16 17.46
CA GLY A 269 22.15 -10.84 17.74
C GLY A 269 20.83 -10.85 18.51
N GLU A 270 20.52 -9.73 19.16
CA GLU A 270 19.31 -9.51 19.93
C GLU A 270 18.37 -8.55 19.19
N LEU A 271 17.11 -8.97 18.97
CA LEU A 271 16.10 -8.13 18.33
C LEU A 271 15.72 -6.98 19.27
N ILE A 272 15.76 -5.76 18.75
CA ILE A 272 15.33 -4.53 19.43
C ILE A 272 14.10 -3.99 18.70
N ILE A 273 13.06 -3.66 19.46
CA ILE A 273 11.83 -3.05 18.94
C ILE A 273 11.73 -1.64 19.53
N LYS A 274 11.70 -0.63 18.66
CA LYS A 274 11.61 0.78 19.05
C LYS A 274 10.30 1.38 18.58
N PHE A 275 9.69 2.18 19.45
CA PHE A 275 8.60 3.08 19.09
C PHE A 275 9.18 4.48 18.96
N VAL A 276 8.88 5.16 17.86
CA VAL A 276 9.45 6.48 17.55
C VAL A 276 8.32 7.50 17.50
N LYS A 277 8.52 8.63 18.17
CA LYS A 277 7.60 9.77 18.15
C LYS A 277 7.76 10.60 16.88
N LYS A 278 6.78 11.46 16.58
CA LYS A 278 6.86 12.45 15.48
C LYS A 278 8.03 13.42 15.66
N SER A 279 8.46 13.68 16.90
CA SER A 279 9.67 14.45 17.22
C SER A 279 10.99 13.76 16.80
N GLY A 280 10.96 12.46 16.52
CA GLY A 280 12.14 11.64 16.21
C GLY A 280 12.73 10.92 17.43
N GLU A 281 12.25 11.22 18.64
CA GLU A 281 12.66 10.53 19.86
C GLU A 281 12.15 9.09 19.89
N ALA A 282 13.00 8.17 20.34
CA ALA A 282 12.55 6.85 20.76
C ALA A 282 11.78 6.96 22.08
N ILE A 283 10.77 6.11 22.26
CA ILE A 283 10.04 5.99 23.52
C ILE A 283 10.84 5.06 24.44
N ASP A 284 11.24 5.57 25.60
CA ASP A 284 11.80 4.77 26.67
C ASP A 284 10.68 4.01 27.40
N PHE A 285 10.89 2.72 27.63
CA PHE A 285 9.87 1.83 28.17
C PHE A 285 10.01 1.67 29.69
N GLU A 286 8.92 1.89 30.44
CA GLU A 286 8.90 1.76 31.90
C GLU A 286 8.90 0.29 32.38
N LYS A 287 8.28 -0.62 31.61
CA LYS A 287 8.16 -2.05 31.91
C LYS A 287 8.34 -2.88 30.65
N ASN A 288 9.49 -3.54 30.51
CA ASN A 288 9.58 -4.75 29.70
C ASN A 288 9.13 -5.91 30.60
N ASN A 289 7.97 -6.51 30.34
CA ASN A 289 7.50 -7.68 31.10
C ASN A 289 8.30 -8.97 30.78
N GLY A 290 9.44 -8.82 30.11
CA GLY A 290 10.37 -9.89 29.78
C GLY A 290 10.18 -10.37 28.35
N THR A 291 11.29 -10.57 27.65
CA THR A 291 11.37 -11.41 26.46
C THR A 291 11.33 -12.87 26.88
N ASN A 292 10.17 -13.36 27.32
CA ASN A 292 10.00 -14.80 27.47
C ASN A 292 9.89 -15.41 26.08
N ASN A 293 10.76 -16.39 25.78
CA ASN A 293 10.63 -17.34 24.67
C ASN A 293 9.85 -16.78 23.47
N ASN A 294 10.49 -15.97 22.62
CA ASN A 294 9.94 -15.57 21.33
C ASN A 294 8.77 -14.56 21.35
N THR A 295 8.50 -13.89 22.49
CA THR A 295 7.47 -12.85 22.59
C THR A 295 7.99 -11.60 23.31
N PHE A 296 7.73 -10.42 22.75
CA PHE A 296 7.99 -9.11 23.32
C PHE A 296 6.66 -8.46 23.71
N ASN A 297 6.52 -8.10 24.98
CA ASN A 297 5.32 -7.45 25.52
C ASN A 297 5.67 -6.14 26.17
N LEU A 298 4.89 -5.10 25.88
CA LEU A 298 5.15 -3.75 26.33
C LEU A 298 3.86 -2.97 26.56
N THR A 299 3.86 -2.18 27.63
CA THR A 299 2.85 -1.16 27.92
C THR A 299 3.53 0.20 28.08
N PHE A 300 2.98 1.26 27.48
CA PHE A 300 3.51 2.63 27.61
C PHE A 300 2.41 3.68 27.47
N ASN A 301 2.62 4.86 28.05
CA ASN A 301 1.68 5.99 27.95
C ASN A 301 2.18 7.02 26.93
N LEU A 302 1.32 7.39 25.99
CA LEU A 302 1.65 8.37 24.96
C LEU A 302 0.36 9.00 24.39
N SER A 303 0.45 10.24 23.92
CA SER A 303 -0.53 10.81 23.00
C SER A 303 -0.50 10.06 21.66
N PRO A 304 -1.59 9.41 21.20
CA PRO A 304 -1.60 8.65 19.95
C PRO A 304 -1.12 9.46 18.74
N SER A 305 -1.50 10.74 18.66
CA SER A 305 -1.10 11.65 17.58
C SER A 305 0.40 11.90 17.50
N SER A 306 1.14 11.65 18.59
CA SER A 306 2.59 11.78 18.65
C SER A 306 3.33 10.50 18.21
N LEU A 307 2.67 9.34 18.13
CA LEU A 307 3.28 8.11 17.63
C LEU A 307 3.53 8.25 16.12
N LYS A 308 4.76 7.95 15.67
CA LYS A 308 5.15 8.01 14.26
C LYS A 308 5.35 6.63 13.65
N SER A 309 6.12 5.77 14.31
CA SER A 309 6.51 4.50 13.71
C SER A 309 6.95 3.44 14.71
N VAL A 310 6.90 2.19 14.27
CA VAL A 310 7.56 1.05 14.92
C VAL A 310 8.72 0.60 14.05
N VAL A 311 9.86 0.40 14.69
CA VAL A 311 11.15 0.13 14.06
C VAL A 311 11.76 -1.12 14.67
N LEU A 312 12.29 -2.00 13.83
CA LEU A 312 13.04 -3.19 14.24
C LEU A 312 14.52 -2.94 13.99
N ASN A 313 15.35 -3.26 14.99
CA ASN A 313 16.81 -3.17 14.94
C ASN A 313 17.39 -4.46 15.55
N CYS A 314 18.69 -4.70 15.38
CA CYS A 314 19.40 -5.82 15.97
C CYS A 314 20.69 -5.33 16.64
N LYS A 315 20.86 -5.67 17.92
CA LYS A 315 22.16 -5.52 18.59
C LYS A 315 22.97 -6.78 18.33
N GLN A 316 24.06 -6.64 17.59
CA GLN A 316 24.92 -7.76 17.19
C GLN A 316 26.36 -7.29 17.00
N GLU A 317 27.29 -8.24 16.95
CA GLU A 317 28.71 -7.96 16.73
C GLU A 317 28.97 -7.46 15.30
N GLU A 318 30.04 -6.69 15.11
CA GLU A 318 30.46 -6.25 13.79
C GLU A 318 30.86 -7.45 12.91
N GLY A 319 30.47 -7.43 11.64
CA GLY A 319 30.67 -8.53 10.70
C GLY A 319 29.65 -9.67 10.81
N SER A 320 28.79 -9.66 11.83
CA SER A 320 27.78 -10.70 12.02
C SER A 320 26.50 -10.46 11.22
N GLU A 321 25.76 -11.56 11.01
CA GLU A 321 24.42 -11.56 10.44
C GLU A 321 23.48 -12.34 11.36
N THR A 322 22.39 -11.69 11.76
CA THR A 322 21.33 -12.32 12.54
C THR A 322 20.02 -12.23 11.78
N THR A 323 19.28 -13.34 11.72
CA THR A 323 17.99 -13.44 11.02
C THR A 323 16.89 -13.77 12.00
N PHE A 324 15.79 -13.02 11.92
CA PHE A 324 14.59 -13.23 12.72
C PHE A 324 13.39 -13.49 11.82
N LEU A 325 12.53 -14.40 12.24
CA LEU A 325 11.18 -14.56 11.71
C LEU A 325 10.23 -13.77 12.61
N ILE A 326 9.63 -12.70 12.11
CA ILE A 326 8.59 -11.95 12.82
C ILE A 326 7.25 -12.63 12.54
N LYS A 327 6.59 -13.15 13.58
CA LYS A 327 5.40 -14.02 13.47
C LYS A 327 4.10 -13.28 13.69
N GLY A 328 4.10 -12.23 14.51
CA GLY A 328 2.90 -11.47 14.79
C GLY A 328 3.19 -10.12 15.43
N PHE A 329 2.24 -9.22 15.28
CA PHE A 329 2.26 -7.88 15.85
C PHE A 329 0.85 -7.50 16.27
N SER A 330 0.72 -6.93 17.47
CA SER A 330 -0.49 -6.24 17.88
C SER A 330 -0.18 -4.93 18.59
N LEU A 331 -1.01 -3.92 18.34
CA LEU A 331 -0.99 -2.65 19.04
C LEU A 331 -2.43 -2.21 19.30
N SER A 332 -2.72 -1.92 20.55
CA SER A 332 -4.04 -1.48 21.01
C SER A 332 -3.90 -0.36 22.03
N ILE A 333 -4.99 0.38 22.22
CA ILE A 333 -5.13 1.38 23.28
C ILE A 333 -6.15 0.81 24.28
N ASP A 334 -5.85 0.90 25.57
CA ASP A 334 -6.85 0.62 26.60
C ASP A 334 -7.94 1.69 26.56
N ASN A 335 -9.17 1.28 26.25
CA ASN A 335 -10.33 2.12 26.49
C ASN A 335 -10.58 2.10 28.01
N GLN A 336 -10.13 3.13 28.72
CA GLN A 336 -10.60 3.39 30.09
C GLN A 336 -12.07 3.80 30.06
#